data_AF-A0A0Q4YTK6-F1
#
_entry.id   AF-A0A0Q4YTK6-F1
#
_cell.length_a   1.000
_cell.length_b   1.000
_cell.length_c   1.000
_cell.angle_alpha   90.00
_cell.angle_beta   90.00
_cell.angle_gamma   90.00
#
_symmetry.space_group_name_H-M   'P 1'
#
loop_
_entity.id
_entity.type
_entity.pdbx_description
1 polymer ?
#
loop_
_entity_poly.entity_id
_entity_poly.type
_entity_poly.pdbx_seq_one_letter_code
_entity_poly.pdbx_strand_id
1 'polypeptide(L)' 'MPHVIVKMYPGKTDAQKAEIAEALAAALMASAGAAERAVSVSIEDVAQTDWESQVYRPEIVGRPETLFKKPGYSLP' A
#
# COMPACT_ATOMS: atom_id res chain seq x y z
N MET A 1 1.68 -16.31 3.36
CA MET A 1 0.90 -15.84 2.21
C MET A 1 0.68 -14.35 2.40
N PRO A 2 1.63 -13.50 1.96
CA PRO A 2 1.53 -12.06 2.19
C PRO A 2 0.47 -11.43 1.28
N HIS A 3 -0.25 -10.46 1.84
CA HIS A 3 -1.16 -9.59 1.11
C HIS A 3 -0.79 -8.13 1.38
N VAL A 4 -0.75 -7.31 0.33
CA VAL A 4 -0.48 -5.87 0.43
C VAL A 4 -1.63 -5.10 -0.19
N ILE A 5 -2.07 -4.06 0.50
CA ILE A 5 -3.00 -3.07 -0.03
C ILE A 5 -2.25 -1.75 -0.18
N VAL A 6 -2.18 -1.24 -1.40
CA VAL A 6 -1.64 0.09 -1.70
C VAL A 6 -2.82 1.04 -1.84
N LYS A 7 -3.03 1.88 -0.84
CA LYS A 7 -3.91 3.04 -0.96
C LYS A 7 -3.10 4.22 -1.48
N MET A 8 -3.55 4.88 -2.54
CA MET A 8 -2.83 6.04 -3.13
C MET A 8 -3.79 7.05 -3.75
N TYR A 9 -3.31 8.25 -4.05
CA TYR A 9 -4.10 9.22 -4.82
C TYR A 9 -4.35 8.73 -6.25
N PRO A 10 -5.51 9.09 -6.85
CA PRO A 10 -5.83 8.71 -8.22
C PRO A 10 -4.84 9.32 -9.23
N GLY A 11 -4.77 8.70 -10.42
CA GLY A 11 -4.02 9.23 -11.56
C GLY A 11 -3.00 8.27 -12.17
N LYS A 12 -2.93 7.01 -11.69
CA LYS A 12 -2.18 5.95 -12.38
C LYS A 12 -3.08 5.17 -13.32
N THR A 13 -2.53 4.79 -14.48
CA THR A 13 -3.21 3.89 -15.42
C THR A 13 -3.17 2.45 -14.90
N ASP A 14 -4.03 1.58 -15.45
CA ASP A 14 -4.04 0.16 -15.07
C ASP A 14 -2.70 -0.53 -15.37
N ALA A 15 -2.01 -0.13 -16.45
CA ALA A 15 -0.67 -0.63 -16.75
C ALA A 15 0.35 -0.25 -15.66
N GLN A 16 0.34 1.00 -15.20
CA GLN A 16 1.20 1.43 -14.10
C GLN A 16 0.85 0.73 -12.78
N LYS A 17 -0.44 0.49 -12.52
CA LYS A 17 -0.89 -0.29 -11.37
C LYS A 17 -0.41 -1.73 -11.43
N ALA A 18 -0.45 -2.36 -12.60
CA ALA A 18 0.11 -3.70 -12.81
C ALA A 18 1.63 -3.73 -12.55
N GLU A 19 2.38 -2.75 -13.08
CA GLU A 19 3.83 -2.63 -12.82
C GLU A 19 4.14 -2.47 -11.33
N ILE A 20 3.36 -1.67 -10.60
CA ILE A 20 3.50 -1.51 -9.13
C ILE A 20 3.23 -2.83 -8.42
N ALA A 21 2.18 -3.56 -8.81
CA ALA A 21 1.80 -4.83 -8.19
C ALA A 21 2.91 -5.89 -8.36
N GLU A 22 3.45 -6.03 -9.57
CA GLU A 22 4.56 -6.95 -9.86
C GLU A 22 5.82 -6.60 -9.08
N ALA A 23 6.18 -5.32 -9.01
CA ALA A 23 7.35 -4.87 -8.27
C ALA A 23 7.24 -5.17 -6.76
N LEU A 24 6.06 -4.97 -6.17
CA LEU A 24 5.80 -5.27 -4.76
C LEU A 24 5.77 -6.78 -4.50
N ALA A 25 5.20 -7.56 -5.42
CA ALA A 25 5.19 -9.02 -5.30
C ALA A 25 6.62 -9.57 -5.32
N ALA A 26 7.44 -9.12 -6.27
CA ALA A 26 8.85 -9.50 -6.36
C ALA A 26 9.64 -9.12 -5.09
N ALA A 27 9.39 -7.93 -4.53
CA ALA A 27 10.03 -7.50 -3.29
C ALA A 27 9.68 -8.42 -2.10
N LEU A 28 8.42 -8.86 -1.99
CA LEU A 28 7.98 -9.80 -0.95
C LEU A 28 8.55 -11.20 -1.14
N MET A 29 8.62 -11.68 -2.38
CA MET A 29 9.26 -12.95 -2.69
C MET A 29 10.73 -12.93 -2.25
N ALA A 30 11.46 -11.85 -2.58
CA ALA A 30 12.88 -11.71 -2.26
C ALA A 30 13.16 -11.53 -0.75
N SER A 31 12.34 -10.75 -0.05
CA SER A 31 12.58 -10.39 1.35
C SER A 31 11.97 -11.36 2.36
N ALA A 32 10.82 -11.99 2.03
CA ALA A 32 10.08 -12.87 2.92
C ALA A 32 10.11 -14.34 2.48
N GLY A 33 10.79 -14.67 1.38
CA GLY A 33 10.84 -16.05 0.85
C GLY A 33 9.48 -16.56 0.40
N ALA A 34 8.54 -15.67 0.08
CA ALA A 34 7.20 -16.06 -0.34
C ALA A 34 7.24 -16.69 -1.74
N ALA A 35 6.47 -17.77 -1.94
CA ALA A 35 6.21 -18.26 -3.28
C ALA A 35 5.30 -17.28 -4.03
N GLU A 36 5.51 -17.10 -5.32
CA GLU A 36 4.74 -16.18 -6.18
C GLU A 36 3.22 -16.38 -6.03
N ARG A 37 2.75 -17.63 -6.14
CA ARG A 37 1.34 -18.02 -5.96
C ARG A 37 0.72 -17.66 -4.60
N ALA A 38 1.54 -17.29 -3.62
CA ALA A 38 1.13 -16.97 -2.26
C ALA A 38 1.13 -15.46 -1.98
N VAL A 39 1.50 -14.63 -2.95
CA VAL A 39 1.51 -13.17 -2.85
C VAL A 39 0.30 -12.59 -3.57
N SER A 40 -0.31 -11.56 -2.98
CA SER A 40 -1.37 -10.78 -3.63
C SER A 40 -1.22 -9.30 -3.32
N VAL A 41 -1.53 -8.45 -4.28
CA VAL A 41 -1.45 -6.99 -4.16
C VAL A 41 -2.73 -6.36 -4.67
N SER A 42 -3.34 -5.51 -3.86
CA SER A 42 -4.49 -4.68 -4.24
C SER A 42 -4.06 -3.22 -4.30
N ILE A 43 -4.60 -2.46 -5.25
CA ILE A 43 -4.36 -1.00 -5.37
C ILE A 43 -5.70 -0.28 -5.35
N GLU A 44 -5.83 0.67 -4.43
CA GLU A 44 -7.03 1.46 -4.19
C GLU A 44 -6.72 2.95 -4.40
N ASP A 45 -7.47 3.58 -5.30
CA ASP A 45 -7.41 5.03 -5.47
C ASP A 45 -8.31 5.70 -4.42
N VAL A 46 -7.73 6.58 -3.61
CA VAL A 46 -8.42 7.36 -2.58
C VAL A 46 -8.31 8.83 -2.95
N ALA A 47 -9.44 9.53 -3.02
CA ALA A 47 -9.45 10.97 -3.29
C ALA A 47 -8.68 11.73 -2.20
N GLN A 48 -8.02 12.83 -2.57
CA GLN A 48 -7.25 13.64 -1.62
C GLN A 48 -8.11 14.17 -0.46
N THR A 49 -9.35 14.55 -0.76
CA THR A 49 -10.33 15.03 0.23
C THR A 49 -10.68 13.97 1.27
N ASP A 50 -10.54 12.70 0.91
CA ASP A 50 -10.97 11.58 1.74
C ASP A 50 -9.79 10.93 2.48
N TRP A 51 -8.55 11.27 2.09
CA TRP A 51 -7.32 10.66 2.57
C TRP A 51 -7.18 10.69 4.09
N GLU A 52 -7.54 11.82 4.70
CA GLU A 52 -7.48 11.96 6.15
C GLU A 52 -8.37 10.93 6.85
N SER A 53 -9.62 10.83 6.39
CA SER A 53 -10.65 9.99 6.97
C SER A 53 -10.49 8.49 6.67
N GLN A 54 -9.96 8.15 5.49
CA GLN A 54 -9.88 6.77 5.01
C GLN A 54 -8.49 6.12 5.18
N VAL A 55 -7.43 6.92 5.31
CA VAL A 55 -6.05 6.41 5.38
C VAL A 55 -5.30 6.96 6.58
N TYR A 56 -5.16 8.28 6.67
CA TYR A 56 -4.24 8.88 7.65
C TYR A 56 -4.67 8.59 9.10
N ARG A 57 -5.91 8.92 9.47
CA ARG A 57 -6.41 8.67 10.82
C ARG A 57 -6.53 7.17 11.14
N PRO A 58 -7.21 6.33 10.34
CA PRO A 58 -7.44 4.94 10.72
C PRO A 58 -6.21 4.03 10.54
N GLU A 59 -5.39 4.22 9.51
CA GLU A 59 -4.34 3.25 9.15
C GLU A 59 -2.93 3.71 9.56
N ILE A 60 -2.66 5.02 9.54
CA ILE A 60 -1.34 5.56 9.89
C ILE A 60 -1.27 5.91 11.38
N VAL A 61 -2.17 6.79 11.84
CA VAL A 61 -2.20 7.23 13.25
C VAL A 61 -2.85 6.17 14.14
N GLY A 62 -3.88 5.50 13.65
CA GLY A 62 -4.66 4.52 14.41
C GLY A 62 -4.00 3.15 14.62
N ARG A 63 -2.91 2.85 13.89
CA ARG A 63 -2.24 1.52 13.92
C ARG A 63 -0.71 1.62 13.99
N PRO A 64 -0.15 2.44 14.91
CA PRO A 64 1.28 2.74 14.94
C PRO A 64 2.17 1.51 15.13
N GLU A 65 1.66 0.45 15.75
CA GLU A 65 2.34 -0.83 15.98
C GLU A 65 2.56 -1.63 14.69
N THR A 66 1.76 -1.36 13.66
CA THR A 66 1.89 -1.99 12.33
C THR A 66 2.68 -1.15 11.33
N LEU A 67 3.01 0.10 11.68
CA LEU A 67 3.63 1.08 10.78
C LEU A 67 5.17 1.03 10.86
N PHE A 68 5.78 0.06 10.16
CA PHE A 68 7.24 -0.11 10.11
C PHE A 68 7.96 0.99 9.30
N LYS A 69 7.23 1.73 8.45
CA LYS A 69 7.74 2.89 7.70
C LYS A 69 6.81 4.09 7.88
N LYS A 70 7.24 5.07 8.69
CA LYS A 70 6.48 6.30 8.94
C LYS A 70 6.48 7.24 7.73
N PRO A 71 5.36 7.96 7.48
CA PRO A 71 5.34 9.03 6.47
C PRO A 71 6.25 10.19 6.89
N GLY A 72 6.77 10.93 5.90
CA GLY A 72 7.52 12.16 6.12
C GLY A 72 6.64 13.41 6.28
N TYR A 73 5.33 13.23 6.49
CA TYR A 73 4.34 14.30 6.60
C TYR A 73 3.42 14.05 7.80
N SER A 74 2.81 15.13 8.29
CA SER A 74 1.69 15.09 9.22
C SER A 74 0.52 15.86 8.65
N LEU A 75 -0.70 15.35 8.82
CA LEU A 75 -1.89 16.17 8.59
C LEU A 75 -2.20 16.97 9.87
N PRO A 76 -2.82 18.17 9.74
CA PRO A 76 -3.25 18.97 10.88
C PRO A 76 -4.23 18.26 11.81
#